data_AF-A0A6L5QGK1-F1
#
_entry.id   AF-A0A6L5QGK1-F1
#
_cell.length_a   1.000
_cell.length_b   1.000
_cell.length_c   1.000
_cell.angle_alpha   90.00
_cell.angle_beta   90.00
_cell.angle_gamma   90.00
#
_symmetry.space_group_name_H-M   'P 1'
#
loop_
_entity.id
_entity.type
_entity.pdbx_description
1 polymer ?
#
loop_
_entity_poly.entity_id
_entity_poly.type
_entity_poly.pdbx_seq_one_letter_code
_entity_poly.pdbx_strand_id
1 'polypeptide(L)' 'MNYLELKSPHDGALLILEITDRFHDSVEFNVQVKTGNFSGSASSSTFMAVPLETWFQSMADDWAGWKDEKK' A
#
# COMPACT_ATOMS: atom_id res chain seq x y z
N MET A 1 -4.79 -13.02 11.51
CA MET A 1 -3.58 -12.47 10.87
C MET A 1 -3.95 -11.09 10.34
N ASN A 2 -3.38 -10.02 10.92
CA ASN A 2 -3.62 -8.62 10.50
C ASN A 2 -2.40 -8.03 9.79
N TYR A 3 -1.38 -8.84 9.52
CA TYR A 3 -0.12 -8.42 8.93
C TYR A 3 0.32 -9.52 7.96
N LEU A 4 0.67 -9.11 6.74
CA LEU A 4 1.25 -9.96 5.71
C LEU A 4 2.47 -9.24 5.14
N GLU A 5 3.58 -9.96 5.06
CA GLU A 5 4.82 -9.47 4.45
C GLU A 5 5.22 -10.39 3.31
N LEU A 6 5.46 -9.80 2.15
CA LEU A 6 5.87 -10.48 0.93
C LEU A 6 7.21 -9.92 0.50
N LYS A 7 8.22 -10.79 0.42
CA LYS A 7 9.56 -10.43 -0.03
C LYS A 7 9.80 -10.85 -1.47
N SER A 8 10.19 -9.90 -2.31
CA SER A 8 10.64 -10.14 -3.67
C SER A 8 11.92 -10.98 -3.66
N PRO A 9 11.98 -12.08 -4.45
CA PRO A 9 13.18 -12.91 -4.54
C PRO A 9 14.29 -12.29 -5.39
N HIS A 10 14.00 -11.22 -6.14
CA HIS A 10 14.93 -10.64 -7.12
C HIS A 10 15.80 -9.53 -6.55
N ASP A 11 15.19 -8.61 -5.80
CA ASP A 11 15.82 -7.37 -5.32
C ASP A 11 15.66 -7.18 -3.81
N GLY A 12 14.99 -8.12 -3.13
CA GLY A 12 14.73 -8.05 -1.70
C GLY A 12 13.70 -6.99 -1.30
N ALA A 13 12.96 -6.42 -2.26
CA ALA A 13 11.86 -5.51 -1.97
C ALA A 13 10.81 -6.19 -1.08
N LEU A 14 10.19 -5.43 -0.18
CA LEU A 14 9.15 -5.87 0.72
C LEU A 14 7.84 -5.17 0.37
N LEU A 15 6.78 -5.94 0.23
CA LEU A 15 5.40 -5.48 0.23
C LEU A 15 4.77 -5.92 1.54
N ILE A 16 4.30 -4.96 2.32
CA ILE A 16 3.69 -5.17 3.63
C ILE A 16 2.23 -4.73 3.54
N LEU A 17 1.32 -5.59 3.99
CA LEU A 17 -0.11 -5.33 4.10
C LEU A 17 -0.50 -5.46 5.57
N GLU A 18 -0.97 -4.37 6.16
CA GLU A 18 -1.39 -4.33 7.56
C GLU A 18 -2.87 -3.95 7.63
N ILE A 19 -3.72 -4.86 8.08
CA ILE A 19 -5.14 -4.61 8.30
C ILE A 19 -5.28 -3.73 9.55
N THR A 20 -5.82 -2.54 9.36
CA THR A 20 -6.07 -1.56 10.43
C THR A 20 -7.46 -1.73 11.02
N ASP A 21 -8.47 -2.02 10.18
CA ASP A 21 -9.85 -2.21 10.62
C ASP A 21 -10.61 -3.21 9.73
N ARG A 22 -11.68 -3.78 10.27
CA ARG A 22 -12.56 -4.73 9.57
C ARG A 22 -14.01 -4.36 9.84
N PHE A 23 -14.69 -3.91 8.80
CA PHE A 23 -16.10 -3.63 8.78
C PHE A 23 -16.89 -4.82 8.19
N HIS A 24 -18.21 -4.70 8.17
CA HIS A 24 -19.09 -5.76 7.65
C HIS A 24 -18.91 -5.98 6.14
N ASP A 25 -18.58 -4.92 5.41
CA ASP A 25 -18.48 -4.85 3.95
C ASP A 25 -17.10 -4.42 3.43
N SER A 26 -16.19 -4.00 4.32
CA SER A 26 -14.85 -3.55 3.95
C SER A 26 -13.78 -3.99 4.94
N VAL A 27 -12.55 -4.04 4.47
CA VAL A 27 -11.36 -4.17 5.29
C VAL A 27 -10.46 -2.99 4.95
N GLU A 28 -10.12 -2.20 5.96
CA GLU A 28 -9.16 -1.12 5.84
C GLU A 28 -7.76 -1.66 6.13
N PHE A 29 -6.79 -1.26 5.34
CA PHE A 29 -5.41 -1.70 5.47
C PHE A 29 -4.42 -0.64 4.98
N ASN A 30 -3.22 -0.69 5.51
CA ASN A 30 -2.08 0.04 4.98
C ASN A 30 -1.25 -0.88 4.09
N VAL A 31 -0.90 -0.38 2.91
CA VAL A 31 0.12 -0.97 2.04
C VAL A 31 1.42 -0.23 2.26
N GLN A 32 2.50 -0.95 2.52
CA GLN A 32 3.85 -0.38 2.54
C GLN A 32 4.73 -1.09 1.53
N VAL A 33 5.52 -0.34 0.77
CA VAL A 33 6.56 -0.87 -0.11
C VAL A 33 7.90 -0.37 0.40
N LYS A 34 8.83 -1.30 0.63
CA LYS A 34 10.20 -1.00 1.02
C LYS A 34 11.15 -1.65 0.03
N THR A 35 11.99 -0.85 -0.61
CA THR A 35 13.11 -1.27 -1.46
C THR A 35 14.39 -0.66 -0.89
N GLY A 36 15.55 -0.93 -1.50
CA GLY A 36 16.79 -0.26 -1.10
C GLY A 36 16.72 1.28 -1.20
N ASN A 37 16.02 1.77 -2.24
CA ASN A 37 16.02 3.20 -2.60
C ASN A 37 14.71 3.92 -2.24
N PHE A 38 13.66 3.19 -1.92
CA PHE A 38 12.33 3.75 -1.69
C PHE A 38 11.65 3.08 -0.49
N SER A 39 10.98 3.86 0.34
CA SER A 39 10.15 3.32 1.41
C SER A 39 8.92 4.19 1.53
N GLY A 40 7.76 3.66 1.19
CA GLY A 40 6.52 4.42 1.31
C GLY A 40 5.31 3.59 1.65
N SER A 41 4.24 4.28 2.02
CA SER A 41 3.00 3.68 2.43
C SER A 41 1.78 4.49 1.98
N ALA A 42 0.69 3.78 1.72
CA ALA A 42 -0.62 4.35 1.46
C ALA A 42 -1.69 3.53 2.17
N SER A 43 -2.75 4.19 2.65
CA SER A 43 -3.94 3.53 3.19
C SER A 43 -4.87 3.10 2.07
N SER A 44 -5.62 2.02 2.28
CA SER A 44 -6.63 1.55 1.33
C SER A 44 -7.69 0.67 1.96
N SER A 45 -8.71 0.36 1.18
CA SER A 45 -9.87 -0.44 1.54
C SER A 45 -10.15 -1.51 0.49
N THR A 46 -10.66 -2.67 0.92
CA THR A 46 -11.20 -3.68 0.00
C THR A 46 -12.56 -3.30 -0.58
N PHE A 47 -13.15 -2.19 -0.13
CA PHE A 47 -14.41 -1.68 -0.67
C PHE A 47 -14.20 -1.03 -2.04
N MET A 48 -14.71 -1.65 -3.10
CA MET A 48 -14.61 -1.14 -4.46
C MET A 48 -15.91 -0.46 -4.90
N ALA A 49 -16.12 0.80 -4.49
CA ALA A 49 -17.18 1.65 -5.05
C ALA A 49 -16.77 2.39 -6.33
N VAL A 50 -15.49 2.34 -6.69
CA VAL A 50 -14.90 3.05 -7.83
C VAL A 50 -14.18 2.09 -8.78
N PRO A 51 -14.02 2.45 -10.07
CA PRO A 51 -13.20 1.68 -11.00
C PRO A 51 -11.78 1.45 -10.47
N LEU A 52 -11.19 0.29 -10.80
CA LEU A 52 -9.84 -0.11 -10.38
C LEU A 52 -8.78 0.96 -10.67
N GLU A 53 -8.86 1.58 -11.84
CA GLU A 53 -7.92 2.62 -12.28
C GLU A 53 -7.95 3.84 -11.35
N THR A 54 -9.16 4.29 -10.98
CA THR A 54 -9.36 5.40 -10.03
C THR A 54 -8.86 5.03 -8.63
N TRP A 55 -9.04 3.78 -8.23
CA TRP A 55 -8.54 3.29 -6.94
C TRP A 55 -7.01 3.27 -6.88
N PHE A 56 -6.35 2.78 -7.94
CA PHE A 56 -4.89 2.82 -8.04
C PHE A 56 -4.35 4.25 -8.10
N GLN A 57 -5.04 5.16 -8.80
CA GLN A 57 -4.64 6.57 -8.84
C GLN A 57 -4.72 7.21 -7.44
N SER A 58 -5.79 6.97 -6.69
CA SER A 58 -5.93 7.48 -5.32
C SER A 58 -4.82 6.98 -4.41
N MET A 59 -4.49 5.67 -4.45
CA MET A 59 -3.36 5.15 -3.69
C MET A 59 -2.03 5.79 -4.08
N ALA A 60 -1.82 6.03 -5.38
CA ALA A 60 -0.60 6.65 -5.88
C ALA A 60 -0.48 8.10 -5.41
N ASP A 61 -1.60 8.84 -5.37
CA ASP A 61 -1.67 10.21 -4.88
C ASP A 61 -1.41 10.28 -3.36
N ASP A 62 -1.90 9.31 -2.60
CA ASP A 62 -1.72 9.20 -1.14
C ASP A 62 -0.35 8.63 -0.72
N TRP A 63 0.50 8.29 -1.69
CA TRP A 63 1.74 7.56 -1.43
C TRP A 63 2.82 8.46 -0.79
N ALA A 64 2.98 8.35 0.53
CA ALA A 64 4.06 9.00 1.26
C ALA A 64 5.32 8.12 1.22
N GLY A 65 6.47 8.60 0.71
CA GLY A 65 7.72 7.81 0.75
C GLY A 65 8.79 8.05 -0.32
N TRP A 66 8.61 9.03 -1.20
CA TRP A 66 9.68 9.45 -2.10
C TRP A 66 10.82 10.06 -1.28
N LYS A 67 11.97 9.38 -1.20
CA LYS A 67 13.16 9.87 -0.47
C LYS A 67 13.73 11.16 -1.07
N ASP A 68 13.45 11.40 -2.34
CA ASP A 68 13.74 12.64 -3.05
C ASP A 68 12.40 13.20 -3.56
N GLU A 69 11.78 14.08 -2.76
CA GLU A 69 10.72 14.94 -3.28
C GLU A 69 11.26 15.73 -4.47
N LYS A 70 10.53 15.65 -5.59
CA LYS A 70 10.44 16.65 -6.66
C LYS A 70 11.53 17.74 -6.62
N LYS A 71 12.57 17.61 -7.45
CA LYS A 71 13.21 18.80 -8.01
C LYS A 71 12.37 19.35 -9.14
#